data_AF-A0A2K9FAB4-F1
#
_entry.id   AF-A0A2K9FAB4-F1
#
_cell.length_a   1.000
_cell.length_b   1.000
_cell.length_c   1.000
_cell.angle_alpha   90.00
_cell.angle_beta   90.00
_cell.angle_gamma   90.00
#
_symmetry.space_group_name_H-M   'P 1'
#
loop_
_entity.id
_entity.type
_entity.pdbx_description
1 polymer ?
#
loop_
_entity_poly.entity_id
_entity_poly.type
_entity_poly.pdbx_seq_one_letter_code
_entity_poly.pdbx_strand_id
1 'polypeptide(L)'
;MVGLEWMPPPGTVWAVEAGEYWDAVRVDRSLGLLALKELGDSAGPVIQDPWGKILYFLVPPGSTRDWDVEHTVPCGPSHYVGVPPLEAEEHSLHWVIPPGRGRGCTRPADLRRELLCVIRPRAVVPGGPTGTRAHEGGSLERAH
;
A
#
# COMPACT_ATOMS: atom_id res chain seq x y z
N MET A 1 -13.26 -22.46 -14.19
CA MET A 1 -12.76 -21.14 -14.61
C MET A 1 -13.71 -20.14 -13.97
N VAL A 2 -13.34 -19.52 -12.84
CA VAL A 2 -14.19 -18.51 -12.21
C VAL A 2 -14.07 -17.23 -13.03
N GLY A 3 -15.19 -16.74 -13.56
CA GLY A 3 -15.25 -15.55 -14.40
C GLY A 3 -15.02 -14.27 -13.59
N LEU A 4 -14.59 -13.21 -14.26
CA LEU A 4 -14.55 -11.85 -13.73
C LEU A 4 -15.97 -11.25 -13.70
N GLU A 5 -16.92 -11.97 -13.11
CA GLU A 5 -18.36 -11.61 -13.13
C GLU A 5 -18.66 -10.32 -12.35
N TRP A 6 -17.80 -9.98 -11.39
CA TRP A 6 -17.83 -8.75 -10.61
C TRP A 6 -17.19 -7.54 -11.31
N MET A 7 -16.63 -7.72 -12.51
CA MET A 7 -16.03 -6.62 -13.27
C MET A 7 -17.07 -5.89 -14.10
N PRO A 8 -17.19 -4.55 -13.96
CA PRO A 8 -18.10 -3.78 -14.79
C PRO A 8 -17.73 -3.84 -16.27
N PRO A 9 -18.72 -3.66 -17.16
CA PRO A 9 -18.46 -3.39 -18.56
C PRO A 9 -17.75 -2.04 -18.75
N PRO A 10 -17.15 -1.82 -19.92
CA PRO A 10 -16.49 -0.56 -20.25
C PRO A 10 -17.33 0.68 -19.95
N GLY A 11 -16.68 1.72 -19.44
CA GLY A 11 -17.30 3.03 -19.13
C GLY A 11 -18.20 3.07 -17.89
N THR A 12 -18.29 2.00 -17.09
CA THR A 12 -19.13 1.97 -15.89
C THR A 12 -18.36 1.59 -14.63
N VAL A 13 -18.72 2.21 -13.50
CA VAL A 13 -18.23 1.82 -12.17
C VAL A 13 -19.34 1.03 -11.47
N TRP A 14 -19.01 -0.12 -10.91
CA TRP A 14 -19.94 -0.89 -10.07
C TRP A 14 -19.58 -0.77 -8.61
N ALA A 15 -20.58 -0.63 -7.73
CA ALA A 15 -20.41 -0.87 -6.31
C ALA A 15 -20.55 -2.37 -6.07
N VAL A 16 -19.44 -3.03 -5.76
CA VAL A 16 -19.41 -4.49 -5.54
C VAL A 16 -19.24 -4.77 -4.06
N GLU A 17 -20.07 -5.66 -3.52
CA GLU A 17 -19.97 -6.08 -2.13
C GLU A 17 -18.70 -6.92 -1.91
N ALA A 18 -17.91 -6.55 -0.91
CA ALA A 18 -16.80 -7.34 -0.44
C ALA A 18 -17.28 -8.63 0.27
N GLY A 19 -16.47 -9.68 0.27
CA GLY A 19 -16.78 -10.97 0.88
C GLY A 19 -17.28 -12.05 -0.07
N GLU A 20 -17.70 -11.71 -1.29
CA GLU A 20 -18.13 -12.68 -2.30
C GLU A 20 -16.96 -13.11 -3.21
N TYR A 21 -16.35 -12.15 -3.91
CA TYR A 21 -15.26 -12.39 -4.86
C TYR A 21 -13.89 -12.09 -4.28
N TRP A 22 -13.83 -11.08 -3.43
CA TRP A 22 -12.66 -10.61 -2.70
C TRP A 22 -13.15 -9.86 -1.46
N ASP A 23 -12.30 -9.77 -0.45
CA ASP A 23 -12.37 -8.69 0.53
C ASP A 23 -11.46 -7.54 0.06
N ALA A 24 -11.53 -6.39 0.72
CA ALA A 24 -10.58 -5.31 0.48
C ALA A 24 -9.97 -4.78 1.77
N VAL A 25 -8.74 -4.27 1.67
CA VAL A 25 -8.13 -3.45 2.72
C VAL A 25 -7.97 -2.04 2.18
N ARG A 26 -8.69 -1.10 2.82
CA ARG A 26 -8.63 0.32 2.51
C ARG A 26 -7.46 0.96 3.27
N VAL A 27 -6.61 1.69 2.56
CA VAL A 27 -5.41 2.34 3.10
C VAL A 27 -5.31 3.77 2.58
N ASP A 28 -4.78 4.69 3.39
CA ASP A 28 -4.35 6.01 2.90
C ASP A 28 -3.39 5.84 1.72
N ARG A 29 -3.52 6.70 0.70
CA ARG A 29 -2.76 6.58 -0.54
C ARG A 29 -1.25 6.58 -0.31
N SER A 30 -0.75 7.39 0.61
CA SER A 30 0.70 7.52 0.84
C SER A 30 1.28 6.22 1.41
N LEU A 31 0.61 5.66 2.42
CA LEU A 31 0.99 4.37 3.01
C LEU A 31 0.77 3.22 2.03
N GLY A 32 -0.34 3.22 1.32
CA GLY A 32 -0.68 2.21 0.32
C GLY A 32 0.35 2.14 -0.81
N LEU A 33 0.78 3.28 -1.36
CA LEU A 33 1.79 3.29 -2.42
C LEU A 33 3.16 2.79 -1.94
N LEU A 34 3.54 3.07 -0.68
CA LEU A 34 4.76 2.52 -0.09
C LEU A 34 4.64 1.00 0.07
N ALA A 35 3.54 0.50 0.65
CA ALA A 35 3.32 -0.94 0.80
C ALA A 35 3.25 -1.66 -0.55
N LEU A 36 2.62 -1.04 -1.56
CA LEU A 36 2.57 -1.56 -2.93
C LEU A 36 3.95 -1.70 -3.54
N LYS A 37 4.83 -0.72 -3.32
CA LYS A 37 6.22 -0.77 -3.77
C LYS A 37 6.98 -1.93 -3.12
N GLU A 38 6.81 -2.14 -1.82
CA GLU A 38 7.48 -3.25 -1.12
C GLU A 38 6.91 -4.62 -1.51
N LEU A 39 5.60 -4.71 -1.80
CA LEU A 39 4.96 -5.94 -2.29
C LEU A 39 5.50 -6.38 -3.67
N GLY A 40 5.80 -5.43 -4.55
CA GLY A 40 6.27 -5.69 -5.90
C GLY A 40 5.37 -6.67 -6.66
N ASP A 41 5.96 -7.71 -7.25
CA ASP A 41 5.23 -8.70 -8.05
C ASP A 41 4.21 -9.53 -7.26
N SER A 42 4.32 -9.55 -5.93
CA SER A 42 3.39 -10.24 -5.03
C SER A 42 2.06 -9.49 -4.87
N ALA A 43 1.98 -8.24 -5.32
CA ALA A 43 0.74 -7.47 -5.30
C ALA A 43 -0.31 -8.07 -6.26
N GLY A 44 -1.52 -8.26 -5.74
CA GLY A 44 -2.70 -8.56 -6.53
C GLY A 44 -3.34 -7.29 -7.09
N PRO A 45 -4.63 -7.34 -7.45
CA PRO A 45 -5.34 -6.17 -7.95
C PRO A 45 -5.45 -5.07 -6.89
N VAL A 46 -5.27 -3.82 -7.33
CA VAL A 46 -5.31 -2.63 -6.49
C VAL A 46 -6.08 -1.53 -7.20
N ILE A 47 -7.05 -0.96 -6.51
CA ILE A 47 -7.83 0.18 -6.98
C ILE A 47 -7.33 1.43 -6.26
N GLN A 48 -7.19 2.54 -6.97
CA GLN A 48 -6.94 3.84 -6.37
C GLN A 48 -8.15 4.74 -6.58
N ASP A 49 -8.59 5.38 -5.50
CA ASP A 49 -9.49 6.53 -5.49
C ASP A 49 -8.64 7.81 -5.30
N PRO A 50 -8.38 8.58 -6.36
CA PRO A 50 -7.59 9.80 -6.26
C PRO A 50 -8.23 10.88 -5.38
N TRP A 51 -9.57 10.96 -5.34
CA TRP A 51 -10.29 11.99 -4.59
C TRP A 51 -10.31 11.68 -3.11
N GLY A 52 -10.62 10.44 -2.76
CA GLY A 52 -10.54 9.96 -1.38
C GLY A 52 -9.11 9.81 -0.87
N LYS A 53 -8.10 9.88 -1.77
CA LYS A 53 -6.69 9.58 -1.50
C LYS A 53 -6.55 8.20 -0.84
N ILE A 54 -7.15 7.21 -1.45
CA ILE A 54 -7.27 5.85 -0.91
C ILE A 54 -6.74 4.84 -1.92
N LEU A 55 -6.09 3.79 -1.42
CA LEU A 55 -5.89 2.54 -2.14
C LEU A 55 -6.76 1.44 -1.52
N TYR A 56 -7.37 0.62 -2.37
CA TYR A 56 -8.04 -0.63 -1.99
C TYR A 56 -7.22 -1.79 -2.52
N PHE A 57 -6.60 -2.53 -1.62
CA PHE A 57 -5.95 -3.80 -1.96
C PHE A 57 -7.00 -4.90 -1.94
N LEU A 58 -7.20 -5.58 -3.06
CA LEU A 58 -8.09 -6.73 -3.09
C LEU A 58 -7.35 -7.95 -2.50
N VAL A 59 -7.97 -8.57 -1.51
CA VAL A 59 -7.47 -9.76 -0.80
C VAL A 59 -8.52 -10.88 -0.89
N PRO A 60 -8.16 -12.16 -0.70
CA PRO A 60 -9.14 -13.25 -0.81
C PRO A 60 -10.34 -13.07 0.14
N PRO A 61 -11.55 -13.51 -0.24
CA PRO A 61 -12.74 -13.42 0.61
C PRO A 61 -12.53 -13.98 2.02
N GLY A 62 -13.09 -13.29 3.02
CA GLY A 62 -13.00 -13.67 4.43
C GLY A 62 -11.63 -13.42 5.08
N SER A 63 -10.64 -12.92 4.36
CA SER A 63 -9.30 -12.62 4.88
C SER A 63 -9.29 -11.40 5.82
N THR A 64 -10.34 -10.59 5.82
CA THR A 64 -10.42 -9.37 6.64
C THR A 64 -11.04 -9.56 8.01
N ARG A 65 -11.56 -10.75 8.35
CA ARG A 65 -12.26 -11.02 9.62
C ARG A 65 -11.40 -10.73 10.86
N ASP A 66 -10.13 -11.11 10.80
CA ASP A 66 -9.15 -10.92 11.89
C ASP A 66 -8.07 -9.90 11.47
N TRP A 67 -8.45 -8.92 10.66
CA TRP A 67 -7.53 -7.91 10.19
C TRP A 67 -7.36 -6.80 11.23
N ASP A 68 -6.17 -6.77 11.82
CA ASP A 68 -5.79 -5.80 12.83
C ASP A 68 -4.46 -5.15 12.43
N VAL A 69 -4.54 -4.11 11.60
CA VAL A 69 -3.40 -3.28 11.19
C VAL A 69 -3.84 -1.83 11.29
N GLU A 70 -3.14 -1.06 12.12
CA GLU A 70 -3.42 0.37 12.29
C GLU A 70 -3.39 1.13 10.96
N HIS A 71 -4.12 2.24 10.88
CA HIS A 71 -4.22 3.08 9.67
C HIS A 71 -4.81 2.38 8.44
N THR A 72 -5.45 1.23 8.64
CA THR A 72 -6.20 0.53 7.59
C THR A 72 -7.65 0.30 8.01
N VAL A 73 -8.52 0.11 7.03
CA VAL A 73 -9.91 -0.29 7.27
C VAL A 73 -10.18 -1.59 6.52
N PRO A 74 -10.45 -2.70 7.22
CA PRO A 74 -10.89 -3.93 6.58
C PRO A 74 -12.29 -3.75 5.99
N CYS A 75 -12.50 -4.27 4.78
CA CYS A 75 -13.78 -4.29 4.08
C CYS A 75 -14.11 -5.74 3.70
N GLY A 76 -15.01 -6.36 4.47
CA GLY A 76 -15.58 -7.67 4.19
C GLY A 76 -17.09 -7.57 3.88
N PRO A 77 -17.90 -8.60 4.18
CA PRO A 77 -19.35 -8.56 3.97
C PRO A 77 -20.02 -7.26 4.42
N SER A 78 -21.03 -6.82 3.67
CA SER A 78 -21.76 -5.55 3.85
C SER A 78 -20.97 -4.26 3.60
N HIS A 79 -19.71 -4.35 3.16
CA HIS A 79 -18.95 -3.20 2.63
C HIS A 79 -18.96 -3.24 1.12
N TYR A 80 -19.11 -2.08 0.48
CA TYR A 80 -19.09 -1.96 -0.98
C TYR A 80 -17.86 -1.18 -1.42
N VAL A 81 -17.14 -1.71 -2.40
CA VAL A 81 -16.00 -1.02 -3.03
C VAL A 81 -16.39 -0.68 -4.46
N GLY A 82 -16.09 0.55 -4.86
CA GLY A 82 -16.22 0.97 -6.25
C GLY A 82 -15.18 0.22 -7.10
N VAL A 83 -15.66 -0.54 -8.08
CA VAL A 83 -14.84 -1.27 -9.03
C VAL A 83 -14.88 -0.51 -10.35
N PRO A 84 -13.74 0.00 -10.84
CA PRO A 84 -13.69 0.71 -12.11
C PRO A 84 -13.59 -0.25 -13.31
N PRO A 85 -13.95 0.21 -14.52
CA PRO A 85 -13.67 -0.55 -15.73
C PRO A 85 -12.16 -0.60 -15.99
N LEU A 86 -11.68 -1.54 -16.80
CA LEU A 86 -10.25 -1.76 -17.02
C LEU A 86 -9.56 -0.57 -17.70
N GLU A 87 -10.28 0.16 -18.55
CA GLU A 87 -9.80 1.32 -19.28
C GLU A 87 -9.97 2.65 -18.52
N ALA A 88 -10.30 2.60 -17.23
CA ALA A 88 -10.45 3.81 -16.42
C ALA A 88 -9.14 4.61 -16.33
N GLU A 89 -9.25 5.91 -16.60
CA GLU A 89 -8.14 6.86 -16.55
C GLU A 89 -7.71 7.19 -15.11
N GLU A 90 -6.42 7.49 -14.93
CA GLU A 90 -5.82 7.73 -13.60
C GLU A 90 -6.44 8.88 -12.79
N HIS A 91 -7.06 9.85 -13.47
CA HIS A 91 -7.75 10.97 -12.82
C HIS A 91 -9.09 10.57 -12.21
N SER A 92 -9.57 9.35 -12.47
CA SER A 92 -10.79 8.78 -11.93
C SER A 92 -10.47 7.64 -10.97
N LEU A 93 -11.50 6.99 -10.41
CA LEU A 93 -11.34 5.70 -9.76
C LEU A 93 -10.77 4.71 -10.80
N HIS A 94 -9.60 4.15 -10.56
CA HIS A 94 -8.87 3.35 -11.56
C HIS A 94 -8.10 2.21 -10.92
N TRP A 95 -7.67 1.27 -11.77
CA TRP A 95 -6.77 0.20 -11.39
C TRP A 95 -5.32 0.69 -11.36
N VAL A 96 -4.65 0.60 -10.21
CA VAL A 96 -3.18 0.70 -10.15
C VAL A 96 -2.57 -0.62 -10.62
N ILE A 97 -3.18 -1.74 -10.22
CA ILE A 97 -2.90 -3.07 -10.76
C ILE A 97 -4.24 -3.68 -11.15
N PRO A 98 -4.51 -3.93 -12.44
CA PRO A 98 -5.76 -4.55 -12.87
C PRO A 98 -5.78 -6.05 -12.54
N PRO A 99 -6.96 -6.66 -12.40
CA PRO A 99 -7.08 -8.12 -12.36
C PRO A 99 -6.62 -8.72 -13.68
N GLY A 100 -5.87 -9.82 -13.61
CA GLY A 100 -5.27 -10.47 -14.76
C GLY A 100 -5.42 -11.99 -14.73
N ARG A 101 -5.38 -12.63 -15.90
CA ARG A 101 -5.39 -14.10 -16.00
C ARG A 101 -4.18 -14.66 -15.25
N GLY A 102 -4.42 -15.29 -14.10
CA GLY A 102 -3.39 -15.90 -13.25
C GLY A 102 -2.89 -15.02 -12.09
N ARG A 103 -3.29 -13.75 -12.01
CA ARG A 103 -3.00 -12.89 -10.85
C ARG A 103 -4.17 -12.99 -9.87
N GLY A 104 -3.94 -13.69 -8.76
CA GLY A 104 -4.90 -13.76 -7.66
C GLY A 104 -4.92 -12.48 -6.83
N CYS A 105 -5.84 -12.41 -5.87
CA CYS A 105 -5.85 -11.35 -4.87
C CYS A 105 -4.53 -11.33 -4.07
N THR A 106 -4.18 -10.15 -3.54
CA THR A 106 -2.99 -9.98 -2.71
C THR A 106 -3.09 -10.89 -1.49
N ARG A 107 -2.04 -11.65 -1.19
CA ARG A 107 -2.04 -12.49 0.03
C ARG A 107 -2.11 -11.58 1.27
N PRO A 108 -3.04 -11.84 2.22
CA PRO A 108 -3.25 -10.96 3.35
C PRO A 108 -2.03 -10.88 4.28
N ALA A 109 -1.28 -11.98 4.42
CA ALA A 109 -0.06 -12.01 5.22
C ALA A 109 1.06 -11.14 4.63
N ASP A 110 1.22 -11.13 3.31
CA ASP A 110 2.22 -10.28 2.63
C ASP A 110 1.82 -8.81 2.73
N LEU A 111 0.55 -8.48 2.46
CA LEU A 111 0.04 -7.12 2.62
C LEU A 111 0.22 -6.61 4.06
N ARG A 112 -0.11 -7.43 5.05
CA ARG A 112 0.07 -7.09 6.48
C ARG A 112 1.53 -6.82 6.79
N ARG A 113 2.44 -7.67 6.33
CA ARG A 113 3.89 -7.51 6.55
C ARG A 113 4.38 -6.17 6.00
N GLU A 114 4.04 -5.84 4.76
CA GLU A 114 4.53 -4.61 4.14
C GLU A 114 3.89 -3.36 4.73
N LEU A 115 2.59 -3.39 5.08
CA LEU A 115 1.96 -2.28 5.80
C LEU A 115 2.62 -2.01 7.16
N LEU A 116 2.89 -3.07 7.93
CA LEU A 116 3.60 -2.94 9.20
C LEU A 116 5.04 -2.42 9.02
N CYS A 117 5.70 -2.78 7.92
CA CYS A 117 7.03 -2.26 7.58
C CYS A 117 7.01 -0.74 7.35
N VAL A 118 6.00 -0.24 6.61
CA VAL A 118 5.91 1.19 6.25
C VAL A 118 5.29 2.07 7.34
N ILE A 119 4.42 1.53 8.19
CA ILE A 119 3.83 2.26 9.33
C ILE A 119 4.87 2.48 10.43
N ARG A 120 5.74 1.49 10.65
CA ARG A 120 6.79 1.62 11.67
C ARG A 120 7.74 2.76 11.30
N PRO A 121 8.07 3.65 12.23
CA PRO A 121 9.05 4.69 11.97
C PRO A 121 10.36 4.02 11.57
N ARG A 122 10.78 4.24 10.33
CA ARG A 122 12.07 3.78 9.82
C ARG A 122 13.12 4.40 10.73
N ALA A 123 13.82 3.57 11.50
CA ALA A 123 14.81 4.05 12.44
C ALA A 123 15.82 4.95 11.69
N VAL A 124 15.86 6.22 12.09
CA VAL A 124 16.98 7.09 11.71
C VAL A 124 18.20 6.48 12.38
N VAL A 125 19.13 5.93 11.59
CA VAL A 125 20.49 5.66 12.07
C VAL A 125 21.11 7.03 12.37
N PRO A 126 21.38 7.38 13.64
CA PRO A 126 22.08 8.62 13.94
C PRO A 126 23.49 8.49 13.33
N GLY A 127 23.89 9.49 12.55
CA GLY A 127 25.23 9.56 11.99
C GLY A 127 26.27 9.38 13.11
N GLY A 128 27.25 8.50 12.85
CA GLY A 128 28.37 8.26 13.75
C GLY A 128 29.13 9.55 14.08
N PRO A 129 29.90 9.57 15.18
CA PRO A 129 30.44 10.79 15.75
C PRO A 129 31.31 11.56 14.74
N THR A 130 30.86 12.77 14.40
CA THR A 130 31.70 13.79 13.76
C THR A 130 32.83 14.10 14.73
N GLY A 131 34.01 13.56 14.45
CA GLY A 131 35.20 13.82 15.24
C GLY A 131 35.52 15.31 15.25
N THR A 132 35.24 15.97 16.37
CA THR A 132 35.86 17.24 16.74
C THR A 132 37.35 16.99 16.89
N ARG A 133 38.15 17.42 15.91
CA ARG A 133 39.59 17.57 16.09
C ARG A 133 39.82 18.97 16.66
N ALA A 134 39.97 19.03 17.98
CA ALA A 134 40.53 20.19 18.65
C ALA A 134 41.95 20.40 18.08
N HIS A 135 42.18 21.56 17.47
CA HIS A 135 43.54 22.05 17.24
C HIS A 135 43.96 22.81 18.50
N GLU A 136 44.67 22.11 19.39
CA GLU A 136 45.53 22.75 20.38
C GLU A 136 46.72 23.38 19.62
N GLY A 137 46.71 24.71 19.53
CA GLY A 137 47.87 25.51 19.14
C GLY A 137 48.64 25.92 20.38
N GLY A 138 49.48 25.02 20.87
CA GLY A 138 50.45 25.30 21.94
C GLY A 138 51.57 26.22 21.47
N SER A 139 51.80 27.25 22.28
CA SER A 139 52.92 28.19 22.27
C SER A 139 54.29 27.52 22.10
N LEU A 140 55.17 28.13 21.27
CA LEU A 140 56.62 28.06 21.49
C LEU A 140 57.28 29.40 21.09
N GLU A 141 57.50 30.19 22.12
CA GLU A 141 58.67 31.01 22.40
C GLU A 141 59.95 30.59 21.65
N ARG A 142 60.70 31.56 21.08
CA ARG A 142 62.07 31.91 21.50
C ARG A 142 62.74 32.98 20.61
N ALA A 143 63.54 33.78 21.30
CA ALA A 143 64.35 34.90 20.87
C ALA A 143 65.45 34.56 19.85
N HIS A 144 65.78 35.51 18.98
CA HIS A 144 67.04 36.27 18.97
C HIS A 144 67.01 37.35 17.88
#